data_AF-A0A975GZS8-F1
#
_entry.id   AF-A0A975GZS8-F1
#
_cell.length_a   1.000
_cell.length_b   1.000
_cell.length_c   1.000
_cell.angle_alpha   90.00
_cell.angle_beta   90.00
_cell.angle_gamma   90.00
#
_symmetry.space_group_name_H-M   'P 1'
#
loop_
_entity.id
_entity.type
_entity.pdbx_description
1 polymer ?
#
loop_
_entity_poly.entity_id
_entity_poly.type
_entity_poly.pdbx_seq_one_letter_code
_entity_poly.pdbx_strand_id
1 'polypeptide(L)'
;MGFINSASLTSLMPVAMLLITVEIVIGSYKAFSPEWTKALAIGNFIINLLWICLISIFVLNPAIIQHAVASFFASIFQKAPEDMYGQVRWIIIGVGLATIVTAAIDAFAGFRKHEKSDQSIG
;
A
#
# COMPACT_ATOMS: atom_id res chain seq x y z
N MET A 1 -26.82 11.57 -6.48
CA MET A 1 -25.58 10.81 -6.77
C MET A 1 -25.10 10.16 -5.49
N GLY A 2 -25.59 8.97 -5.18
CA GLY A 2 -25.18 8.18 -4.03
C GLY A 2 -24.66 6.83 -4.51
N PHE A 3 -23.34 6.67 -4.56
CA PHE A 3 -22.71 5.41 -4.98
C PHE A 3 -21.74 4.84 -3.95
N ILE A 4 -21.80 5.31 -2.71
CA ILE A 4 -21.02 4.71 -1.63
C ILE A 4 -21.97 4.38 -0.48
N ASN A 5 -22.67 3.25 -0.64
CA ASN A 5 -23.42 2.62 0.45
C ASN A 5 -22.40 2.10 1.47
N SER A 6 -22.62 2.33 2.76
CA SER A 6 -21.69 1.96 3.86
C SER A 6 -21.25 0.48 3.84
N ALA A 7 -22.04 -0.39 3.20
CA ALA A 7 -21.70 -1.80 2.95
C ALA A 7 -20.45 -2.02 2.06
N SER A 8 -20.09 -1.09 1.17
CA SER A 8 -18.89 -1.23 0.31
C SER A 8 -17.59 -0.81 1.00
N LEU A 9 -17.65 0.09 1.99
CA LEU A 9 -16.46 0.59 2.69
C LEU A 9 -15.83 -0.48 3.59
N THR A 10 -16.66 -1.25 4.31
CA THR A 10 -16.17 -2.31 5.21
C THR A 10 -15.58 -3.48 4.41
N SER A 11 -16.07 -3.74 3.20
CA SER A 11 -15.53 -4.77 2.31
C SER A 11 -14.13 -4.42 1.76
N LEU A 12 -13.74 -3.15 1.75
CA LEU A 12 -12.42 -2.74 1.27
C LEU A 12 -11.30 -3.12 2.26
N MET A 13 -11.62 -3.23 3.55
CA MET A 13 -10.64 -3.50 4.61
C MET A 13 -9.99 -4.89 4.49
N PRO A 14 -10.74 -6.00 4.35
CA PRO A 14 -10.16 -7.32 4.12
C PRO A 14 -9.34 -7.40 2.83
N VAL A 15 -9.80 -6.73 1.76
CA VAL A 15 -9.07 -6.67 0.49
C VAL A 15 -7.75 -5.93 0.64
N ALA A 16 -7.75 -4.81 1.37
CA ALA A 16 -6.54 -4.07 1.70
C ALA A 16 -5.55 -4.94 2.50
N MET A 17 -6.01 -5.65 3.54
CA MET A 17 -5.15 -6.55 4.32
C MET A 17 -4.56 -7.69 3.49
N LEU A 18 -5.33 -8.25 2.56
CA LEU A 18 -4.84 -9.28 1.65
C LEU A 18 -3.75 -8.74 0.74
N LEU A 19 -3.95 -7.54 0.17
CA LEU A 19 -2.93 -6.89 -0.66
C LEU A 19 -1.66 -6.55 0.12
N ILE A 20 -1.77 -6.05 1.36
CA ILE A 20 -0.60 -5.83 2.25
C ILE A 20 0.17 -7.12 2.44
N THR A 21 -0.53 -8.22 2.73
CA THR A 21 0.09 -9.52 2.99
C THR A 21 0.84 -10.00 1.75
N VAL A 22 0.22 -9.90 0.56
CA VAL A 22 0.85 -10.25 -0.71
C VAL A 22 2.08 -9.39 -0.97
N GLU A 23 2.02 -8.09 -0.70
CA GLU A 23 3.13 -7.17 -0.93
C GLU A 23 4.32 -7.46 0.00
N ILE A 24 4.07 -7.77 1.28
CA ILE A 24 5.11 -8.18 2.23
C ILE A 24 5.74 -9.51 1.78
N VAL A 25 4.95 -10.48 1.32
CA VAL A 25 5.45 -11.78 0.85
C VAL A 25 6.32 -11.61 -0.40
N ILE A 26 5.87 -10.84 -1.38
CA ILE A 26 6.63 -10.58 -2.61
C ILE A 26 7.88 -9.73 -2.31
N GLY A 27 7.76 -8.71 -1.47
CA GLY A 27 8.89 -7.89 -1.02
C GLY A 27 9.95 -8.72 -0.31
N SER A 28 9.53 -9.64 0.57
CA SER A 28 10.42 -10.58 1.24
C SER A 28 11.04 -11.54 0.23
N TYR A 29 10.26 -12.11 -0.69
CA TYR A 29 10.79 -12.99 -1.75
C TYR A 29 11.84 -12.29 -2.60
N LYS A 30 11.62 -11.03 -2.99
CA LYS A 30 12.60 -10.20 -3.72
C LYS A 30 13.90 -9.98 -2.94
N ALA A 31 13.83 -9.89 -1.62
CA ALA A 31 15.02 -9.70 -0.78
C ALA A 31 15.92 -10.94 -0.75
N PHE A 32 15.35 -12.13 -0.92
CA PHE A 32 16.09 -13.40 -0.88
C PHE A 32 16.37 -14.01 -2.26
N SER A 33 15.65 -13.63 -3.31
CA SER A 33 15.88 -14.15 -4.66
C SER A 33 16.94 -13.34 -5.44
N PRO A 34 18.02 -13.99 -5.92
CA PRO A 34 19.08 -13.32 -6.67
C PRO A 34 18.67 -12.90 -8.09
N GLU A 35 17.71 -13.59 -8.72
CA GLU A 35 17.31 -13.35 -10.10
C GLU A 35 15.85 -12.87 -10.22
N TRP A 36 15.67 -11.74 -10.91
CA TRP A 36 14.37 -11.17 -11.21
C TRP A 36 13.90 -11.71 -12.57
N THR A 37 12.92 -12.61 -12.58
CA THR A 37 12.30 -13.05 -13.83
C THR A 37 11.37 -11.95 -14.38
N LYS A 38 11.28 -11.80 -15.71
CA LYS A 38 10.40 -10.81 -16.36
C LYS A 38 8.93 -10.96 -15.92
N ALA A 39 8.47 -12.19 -15.66
CA ALA A 39 7.14 -12.46 -15.14
C ALA A 39 6.92 -11.91 -13.72
N LEU A 40 7.93 -11.98 -12.85
CA LEU A 40 7.88 -11.42 -11.49
C LEU A 40 7.85 -9.89 -11.53
N ALA A 41 8.60 -9.26 -12.44
CA ALA A 41 8.60 -7.81 -12.62
C ALA A 41 7.22 -7.27 -13.04
N ILE A 42 6.57 -7.93 -14.00
CA ILE A 42 5.22 -7.56 -14.46
C ILE A 42 4.17 -7.80 -13.35
N GLY A 43 4.23 -8.95 -12.66
CA GLY A 43 3.32 -9.22 -11.55
C GLY A 43 3.45 -8.20 -10.42
N ASN A 44 4.68 -7.84 -10.07
CA ASN A 44 4.94 -6.80 -9.08
C ASN A 44 4.42 -5.43 -9.52
N PHE A 45 4.56 -5.09 -10.81
CA PHE A 45 4.05 -3.83 -11.34
C PHE A 45 2.51 -3.75 -11.25
N ILE A 46 1.80 -4.83 -11.58
CA ILE A 46 0.34 -4.91 -11.47
C ILE A 46 -0.11 -4.75 -10.01
N ILE A 47 0.55 -5.44 -9.08
CA ILE A 47 0.24 -5.37 -7.64
C ILE A 47 0.49 -3.97 -7.11
N ASN A 48 1.63 -3.35 -7.44
CA ASN A 48 1.93 -1.97 -7.08
C ASN A 48 0.88 -0.99 -7.65
N LEU A 49 0.39 -1.21 -8.87
CA LEU A 49 -0.68 -0.39 -9.46
C LEU A 49 -1.99 -0.50 -8.68
N LEU A 50 -2.42 -1.73 -8.35
CA LEU A 50 -3.61 -1.96 -7.53
C LEU A 50 -3.47 -1.34 -6.15
N TRP A 51 -2.27 -1.43 -5.57
CA TRP A 51 -1.93 -0.86 -4.28
C TRP A 51 -1.99 0.67 -4.27
N ILE A 52 -1.40 1.32 -5.28
CA ILE A 52 -1.47 2.78 -5.46
C ILE A 52 -2.92 3.24 -5.64
N CYS A 53 -3.71 2.53 -6.45
CA CYS A 53 -5.14 2.85 -6.62
C CYS A 53 -5.89 2.78 -5.28
N LEU A 54 -5.68 1.72 -4.50
CA LEU A 54 -6.35 1.51 -3.23
C LEU A 54 -5.93 2.53 -2.16
N ILE A 55 -4.63 2.84 -2.06
CA ILE A 55 -4.12 3.90 -1.18
C ILE A 55 -4.68 5.27 -1.59
N SER A 56 -4.78 5.55 -2.88
CA SER A 56 -5.36 6.80 -3.37
C SER A 56 -6.80 6.99 -2.88
N ILE A 57 -7.60 5.92 -2.87
CA ILE A 57 -8.97 5.94 -2.33
C ILE A 57 -8.96 6.28 -0.83
N PHE A 58 -8.06 5.71 -0.05
CA PHE A 58 -7.94 6.00 1.38
C PHE A 58 -7.41 7.41 1.68
N VAL A 59 -6.48 7.93 0.88
CA VAL A 59 -5.97 9.29 1.03
C VAL A 59 -7.03 10.34 0.68
N LEU A 60 -7.80 10.10 -0.40
CA LEU A 60 -8.87 11.00 -0.83
C LEU A 60 -10.09 10.96 0.10
N ASN A 61 -10.32 9.82 0.76
CA ASN A 61 -11.45 9.65 1.68
C ASN A 61 -11.02 8.96 2.98
N PRO A 62 -10.28 9.68 3.86
CA PRO A 62 -9.69 9.10 5.06
C PRO A 62 -10.74 8.63 6.06
N ALA A 63 -11.96 9.17 6.01
CA ALA A 63 -13.08 8.78 6.86
C ALA A 63 -13.41 7.27 6.77
N ILE A 64 -13.10 6.63 5.63
CA ILE A 64 -13.34 5.20 5.40
C ILE A 64 -12.58 4.32 6.40
N ILE A 65 -11.33 4.67 6.69
CA ILE A 65 -10.39 3.87 7.48
C ILE A 65 -10.13 4.50 8.85
N GLN A 66 -10.28 5.81 8.96
CA GLN A 66 -9.99 6.58 10.17
C GLN A 66 -10.77 6.09 11.39
N HIS A 67 -12.05 5.73 11.25
CA HIS A 67 -12.86 5.24 12.37
C HIS A 67 -12.36 3.90 12.92
N ALA A 68 -12.07 2.95 12.04
CA ALA A 68 -11.59 1.62 12.44
C ALA A 68 -10.17 1.67 13.01
N VAL A 69 -9.31 2.52 12.45
CA VAL A 69 -7.92 2.65 12.92
C VAL A 69 -7.86 3.44 14.23
N ALA A 70 -8.67 4.50 14.39
CA ALA A 70 -8.74 5.24 15.63
C ALA A 70 -9.33 4.42 16.77
N SER A 71 -10.36 3.60 16.53
CA SER A 71 -10.88 2.71 17.57
C SER A 71 -9.88 1.62 17.97
N PHE A 72 -9.14 1.07 17.01
CA PHE A 72 -8.06 0.12 17.28
C PHE A 72 -6.98 0.76 18.16
N PHE A 73 -6.42 1.92 17.77
CA PHE A 73 -5.40 2.59 18.58
C PHE A 73 -5.94 3.09 19.92
N ALA A 74 -7.18 3.57 19.97
CA ALA A 74 -7.85 3.98 21.21
C ALA A 74 -7.91 2.83 22.23
N SER A 75 -8.21 1.61 21.78
CA SER A 75 -8.23 0.43 22.65
C SER A 75 -6.84 0.05 23.18
N ILE A 76 -5.79 0.19 22.36
CA ILE A 76 -4.40 -0.08 22.75
C ILE A 76 -3.90 0.97 23.75
N PHE A 77 -4.17 2.25 23.48
CA PHE A 77 -3.68 3.38 24.27
C PHE A 77 -4.63 3.78 25.41
N GLN A 78 -5.73 3.05 25.61
CA GLN A 78 -6.78 3.33 26.62
C GLN A 78 -7.27 4.80 26.56
N LYS A 79 -7.45 5.31 25.36
CA LYS A 79 -7.91 6.69 25.10
C LYS A 79 -9.25 6.68 24.38
N ALA A 80 -9.92 7.83 24.35
CA ALA A 80 -11.13 7.98 23.56
C ALA A 80 -10.79 7.99 22.06
N PRO A 81 -11.59 7.35 21.19
CA PRO A 81 -11.38 7.39 19.73
C PRO A 81 -11.36 8.79 19.14
N GLU A 82 -12.13 9.72 19.73
CA GLU A 82 -12.18 11.14 19.37
C GLU A 82 -10.79 11.78 19.34
N ASP A 83 -9.98 11.51 20.37
CA ASP A 83 -8.65 12.07 20.56
C ASP A 83 -7.64 11.51 19.55
N MET A 84 -7.94 10.34 18.98
CA MET A 84 -7.08 9.64 18.02
C MET A 84 -7.36 10.03 16.57
N TYR A 85 -8.54 10.57 16.25
CA TYR A 85 -8.93 10.90 14.88
C TYR A 85 -7.95 11.84 14.17
N GLY A 86 -7.50 12.89 14.84
CA GLY A 86 -6.53 13.83 14.28
C GLY A 86 -5.19 13.15 13.95
N GLN A 87 -4.68 12.32 14.87
CA GLN A 87 -3.40 11.61 14.71
C GLN A 87 -3.48 10.55 13.60
N VAL A 88 -4.56 9.76 13.61
CA VAL A 88 -4.80 8.71 12.61
C VAL A 88 -4.92 9.28 11.21
N ARG A 89 -5.56 10.45 11.04
CA ARG A 89 -5.63 11.11 9.74
C ARG A 89 -4.24 11.46 9.20
N TRP A 90 -3.35 12.00 10.03
CA TRP A 90 -1.97 12.30 9.63
C TRP A 90 -1.16 11.03 9.33
N ILE A 91 -1.38 9.95 10.09
CA ILE A 91 -0.77 8.65 9.82
C ILE A 91 -1.21 8.12 8.46
N ILE A 92 -2.52 8.15 8.14
CA ILE A 92 -3.04 7.69 6.85
C ILE A 92 -2.40 8.47 5.70
N ILE A 93 -2.34 9.80 5.81
CA ILE A 93 -1.73 10.64 4.78
C ILE A 93 -0.22 10.37 4.67
N GLY A 94 0.49 10.30 5.79
CA GLY A 94 1.94 10.06 5.82
C GLY A 94 2.32 8.70 5.26
N VAL A 95 1.63 7.64 5.68
CA VAL A 95 1.82 6.28 5.15
C VAL A 95 1.48 6.25 3.67
N GLY A 96 0.36 6.83 3.26
CA GLY A 96 -0.02 6.88 1.84
C GLY A 96 1.02 7.56 0.95
N LEU A 97 1.54 8.71 1.38
CA LEU A 97 2.61 9.42 0.67
C LEU A 97 3.92 8.61 0.64
N ALA A 98 4.33 8.03 1.76
CA ALA A 98 5.53 7.20 1.82
C ALA A 98 5.43 6.01 0.86
N THR A 99 4.28 5.34 0.81
CA THR A 99 4.07 4.23 -0.10
C THR A 99 4.13 4.64 -1.57
N ILE A 100 3.54 5.79 -1.94
CA ILE A 100 3.64 6.30 -3.31
C ILE A 100 5.10 6.54 -3.71
N VAL A 101 5.88 7.15 -2.81
CA VAL A 101 7.32 7.43 -3.04
C VAL A 101 8.10 6.13 -3.17
N THR A 102 7.90 5.16 -2.27
CA THR A 102 8.57 3.86 -2.34
C THR A 102 8.21 3.11 -3.62
N ALA A 103 6.95 3.09 -4.02
CA ALA A 103 6.51 2.44 -5.25
C ALA A 103 7.12 3.10 -6.50
N ALA A 104 7.26 4.42 -6.51
CA ALA A 104 7.96 5.13 -7.58
C ALA A 104 9.45 4.74 -7.64
N ILE A 105 10.14 4.75 -6.49
CA ILE A 105 11.55 4.34 -6.39
C ILE A 105 11.72 2.89 -6.89
N ASP A 106 10.86 1.97 -6.46
CA ASP A 106 10.90 0.57 -6.87
C ASP A 106 10.70 0.40 -8.38
N ALA A 107 9.78 1.17 -8.98
CA ALA A 107 9.57 1.17 -10.41
C ALA A 107 10.84 1.65 -11.15
N PHE A 108 11.42 2.79 -10.73
CA PHE A 108 12.65 3.32 -11.32
C PHE A 108 13.85 2.37 -11.15
N ALA A 109 13.99 1.75 -9.97
CA ALA A 109 15.05 0.79 -9.69
C ALA A 109 14.91 -0.48 -10.54
N GLY A 110 13.68 -0.96 -10.74
CA GLY A 110 13.37 -2.09 -11.61
C GLY A 110 13.81 -1.83 -13.06
N PHE A 111 13.50 -0.66 -13.62
CA PHE A 111 13.94 -0.29 -14.97
C PHE A 111 15.46 -0.14 -15.08
N ARG A 112 16.12 0.50 -14.11
CA ARG A 112 17.58 0.69 -14.13
C ARG A 112 18.37 -0.61 -13.99
N LYS A 113 17.83 -1.63 -13.29
CA LYS A 113 18.48 -2.93 -13.14
C LYS A 113 18.46 -3.73 -14.46
N HIS A 114 17.43 -3.54 -15.29
CA HIS A 114 17.38 -4.13 -16.63
C HIS A 114 18.40 -3.51 -17.58
N GLU A 115 18.64 -2.20 -17.51
CA GLU A 115 19.64 -1.51 -18.35
C GLU A 115 21.07 -2.00 -18.11
N LYS A 116 21.44 -2.27 -16.85
CA LYS A 116 22.77 -2.83 -16.50
C LYS A 116 22.94 -4.30 -16.89
N SER A 117 21.84 -5.06 -16.95
CA SER A 117 21.87 -6.47 -17.35
C SER A 117 22.17 -6.62 -18.85
N ASP A 118 21.60 -5.76 -19.70
CA ASP A 118 21.82 -5.79 -21.15
C ASP A 118 23.25 -5.38 -21.56
N GLN A 119 23.91 -4.49 -20.79
CA GLN A 119 25.29 -4.07 -21.07
C GLN A 119 26.35 -5.11 -20.68
N SER A 120 26.02 -6.13 -19.89
CA SER A 120 26.98 -7.19 -19.49
C SER A 120 27.07 -8.36 -20.46
N ILE A 121 26.22 -8.37 -21.50
CA ILE A 121 26.17 -9.39 -22.56
C ILE A 121 26.66 -8.82 -23.91
N GLY A 122 27.05 -7.53 -23.95
CA GLY A 122 27.62 -6.86 -25.12
C GLY A 122 29.14 -6.92 -25.15
#